data_AF-A0A1C7GWF5-F1
#
_entry.id   AF-A0A1C7GWF5-F1
#
_cell.length_a   1.000
_cell.length_b   1.000
_cell.length_c   1.000
_cell.angle_alpha   90.00
_cell.angle_beta   90.00
_cell.angle_gamma   90.00
#
_symmetry.space_group_name_H-M   'P 1'
#
loop_
_entity.id
_entity.type
_entity.pdbx_description
1 polymer ?
#
loop_
_entity_poly.entity_id
_entity_poly.type
_entity_poly.pdbx_seq_one_letter_code
_entity_poly.pdbx_strand_id
1 'polypeptide(L)'
;MVAEIEEMLAAANATSKGDFVCKAIEFYIGYLRQQKNINYLAPMLAGAIKSEVRSLGRDVCEILFKLAVEIGINSNITAAVNDISDESLDTVRLNVAQEVARTNGILTFEDADEWQNGGD
;
A
#
# COMPACT_ATOMS: atom_id res chain seq x y z
N MET A 1 13.88 45.90 0.90
CA MET A 1 13.61 45.57 2.31
C MET A 1 12.60 46.49 2.99
N VAL A 2 12.90 47.76 3.34
CA VAL A 2 11.92 48.60 4.08
C VAL A 2 10.67 48.92 3.24
N ALA A 3 10.85 49.23 1.96
CA ALA A 3 9.74 49.47 1.01
C ALA A 3 8.91 48.21 0.77
N GLU A 4 9.54 47.03 0.64
CA GLU A 4 8.83 45.75 0.54
C GLU A 4 8.04 45.42 1.80
N ILE A 5 8.58 45.72 2.99
CA ILE A 5 7.85 45.53 4.25
C ILE A 5 6.59 46.40 4.25
N GLU A 6 6.69 47.64 3.77
CA GLU A 6 5.56 48.56 3.63
C GLU A 6 4.47 48.03 2.69
N GLU A 7 4.84 47.51 1.52
CA GLU A 7 3.91 46.88 0.59
C GLU A 7 3.23 45.64 1.18
N MET A 8 3.94 44.91 2.06
CA MET A 8 3.48 43.66 2.66
C MET A 8 2.73 43.82 3.99
N LEU A 9 2.63 45.03 4.55
CA LEU A 9 1.99 45.25 5.87
C LEU A 9 0.56 44.71 5.92
N ALA A 10 -0.24 45.00 4.89
CA ALA A 10 -1.63 44.56 4.82
C ALA A 10 -1.74 43.03 4.71
N ALA A 11 -0.88 42.40 3.90
CA ALA A 11 -0.86 40.96 3.70
C ALA A 11 -0.42 40.20 4.97
N ALA A 12 0.52 40.76 5.73
CA ALA A 12 0.96 40.22 7.01
C ALA A 12 0.03 40.59 8.18
N ASN A 13 -1.05 41.33 7.92
CA ASN A 13 -1.93 41.90 8.93
C ASN A 13 -1.13 42.59 10.05
N ALA A 14 -0.18 43.44 9.64
CA ALA A 14 0.72 44.17 10.51
C ALA A 14 0.39 45.67 10.47
N THR A 15 0.32 46.28 11.64
CA THR A 15 -0.05 47.68 11.83
C THR A 15 1.13 48.64 11.67
N SER A 16 2.36 48.13 11.74
CA SER A 16 3.59 48.88 11.57
C SER A 16 4.73 47.98 11.12
N LYS A 17 5.84 48.57 10.64
CA LYS A 17 7.08 47.84 10.34
C LYS A 17 7.60 47.05 11.54
N GLY A 18 7.47 47.60 12.75
CA GLY A 18 7.86 46.92 13.99
C GLY A 18 6.99 45.69 14.28
N ASP A 19 5.67 45.85 14.15
CA ASP A 19 4.71 44.76 14.29
C ASP A 19 4.95 43.65 13.25
N PHE A 20 5.28 44.03 12.01
CA PHE A 20 5.68 43.08 10.96
C PHE A 20 6.91 42.24 11.36
N VAL A 21 7.95 42.89 11.90
CA VAL A 21 9.17 42.20 12.35
C VAL A 21 8.89 41.30 13.56
N CYS A 22 8.08 41.75 14.53
CA CYS A 22 7.68 40.92 15.67
C CYS A 22 6.95 39.65 15.22
N LYS A 23 5.97 39.77 14.31
CA LYS A 23 5.24 38.63 13.73
C LYS A 23 6.17 37.68 12.98
N ALA A 24 7.14 38.19 12.23
CA ALA A 24 8.14 37.37 11.54
C ALA A 24 9.03 36.59 12.53
N ILE A 25 9.44 37.22 13.64
CA ILE A 25 10.21 36.57 14.69
C ILE A 25 9.37 35.49 15.39
N GLU A 26 8.11 35.78 15.73
CA GLU A 26 7.18 34.80 16.32
C GLU A 26 6.98 33.60 15.41
N PHE A 27 6.79 33.83 14.10
CA PHE A 27 6.72 32.78 13.10
C PHE A 27 7.99 31.92 13.09
N TYR A 28 9.17 32.53 13.12
CA TYR A 28 10.44 31.78 13.10
C TYR A 28 10.68 31.00 14.40
N ILE A 29 10.30 31.53 15.56
CA ILE A 29 10.31 30.80 16.84
C ILE A 29 9.35 29.61 16.77
N GLY A 30 8.15 29.81 16.21
CA GLY A 30 7.18 28.74 15.94
C GLY A 30 7.76 27.66 15.03
N TYR A 31 8.40 28.06 13.93
CA TYR A 31 9.09 27.17 12.99
C TYR A 31 10.19 26.35 13.70
N LEU A 32 11.07 26.98 14.48
CA LEU A 32 12.14 26.27 15.20
C LEU A 32 11.59 25.29 16.24
N ARG A 33 10.47 25.62 16.90
CA ARG A 33 9.77 24.72 17.83
C ARG A 33 9.15 23.53 17.08
N GLN A 34 8.48 23.77 15.96
CA GLN A 34 7.89 22.72 15.14
C GLN A 34 8.93 21.84 14.45
N GLN A 35 10.03 22.41 13.95
CA GLN A 35 11.11 21.65 13.30
C GLN A 35 11.71 20.62 14.26
N LYS A 36 11.88 20.97 15.55
CA LYS A 36 12.27 20.01 16.59
C LYS A 36 11.24 18.90 16.78
N ASN A 37 9.94 19.22 16.76
CA ASN A 37 8.87 18.24 16.88
C ASN A 37 8.76 17.33 15.65
N ILE A 38 8.83 17.87 14.43
CA ILE A 38 8.76 17.09 13.18
C ILE A 38 9.99 16.17 13.06
N ASN A 39 11.19 16.68 13.33
CA ASN A 39 12.42 15.88 13.28
C ASN A 39 12.43 14.73 14.30
N TYR A 40 11.68 14.86 15.40
CA TYR A 40 11.55 13.80 16.40
C TYR A 40 10.39 12.83 16.07
N LEU A 41 9.22 13.36 15.70
CA LEU A 41 8.01 12.56 15.46
C LEU A 41 8.05 11.81 14.12
N ALA A 42 8.60 12.41 13.05
CA ALA A 42 8.57 11.80 11.73
C ALA A 42 9.35 10.47 11.66
N PRO A 43 10.58 10.35 12.23
CA PRO A 43 11.27 9.07 12.30
C PRO A 43 10.55 8.02 13.16
N MET A 44 9.92 8.44 14.27
CA MET A 44 9.15 7.53 15.12
C MET A 44 7.91 7.00 14.40
N LEU A 45 7.15 7.87 13.72
CA LEU A 45 6.00 7.48 12.90
C LEU A 45 6.40 6.57 11.75
N ALA A 46 7.48 6.90 11.03
CA ALA A 46 8.02 6.05 9.97
C ALA A 46 8.45 4.67 10.53
N GLY A 47 9.04 4.64 11.73
CA GLY A 47 9.38 3.41 12.44
C GLY A 47 8.16 2.57 12.80
N ALA A 48 7.12 3.20 13.36
CA ALA A 48 5.86 2.54 13.70
C ALA A 48 5.17 1.97 12.45
N ILE A 49 4.99 2.77 11.40
CA ILE A 49 4.42 2.34 10.12
C ILE A 49 5.22 1.16 9.55
N LYS A 50 6.54 1.25 9.53
CA LYS A 50 7.41 0.17 9.04
C LYS A 50 7.29 -1.11 9.87
N SER A 51 7.09 -0.98 11.18
CA SER A 51 6.87 -2.12 12.08
C SER A 51 5.54 -2.80 11.79
N GLU A 52 4.46 -2.02 11.69
CA GLU A 52 3.12 -2.53 11.39
C GLU A 52 3.06 -3.21 10.01
N VAL A 53 3.62 -2.58 8.98
CA VAL A 53 3.71 -3.17 7.63
C VAL A 53 4.47 -4.50 7.65
N ARG A 54 5.56 -4.59 8.41
CA ARG A 54 6.30 -5.85 8.57
C ARG A 54 5.52 -6.90 9.33
N SER A 55 4.74 -6.52 10.34
CA SER A 55 3.90 -7.46 11.08
C SER A 55 2.80 -8.00 10.18
N LEU A 56 2.07 -7.12 9.50
CA LEU A 56 1.08 -7.50 8.52
C LEU A 56 1.65 -8.42 7.45
N GLY A 57 2.83 -8.11 6.91
CA GLY A 57 3.51 -8.97 5.94
C GLY A 57 3.82 -10.37 6.47
N ARG A 58 4.22 -10.51 7.74
CA ARG A 58 4.41 -11.82 8.37
C ARG A 58 3.09 -12.57 8.53
N ASP A 59 2.06 -11.90 9.04
CA ASP A 59 0.75 -12.50 9.29
C ASP A 59 0.11 -12.99 7.99
N VAL A 60 0.20 -12.19 6.91
CA VAL A 60 -0.25 -12.58 5.57
C VAL A 60 0.54 -13.78 5.04
N CYS A 61 1.87 -13.79 5.16
CA CYS A 61 2.69 -14.93 4.73
C CYS A 61 2.34 -16.21 5.49
N GLU A 62 2.07 -16.12 6.79
CA GLU A 62 1.66 -17.27 7.61
C GLU A 62 0.29 -17.82 7.16
N ILE A 63 -0.67 -16.94 6.91
CA ILE A 63 -2.00 -17.33 6.41
C ILE A 63 -1.88 -17.94 5.01
N LEU A 64 -1.09 -17.34 4.11
CA LEU A 64 -0.84 -17.87 2.77
C LEU A 64 -0.20 -19.26 2.83
N PHE A 65 0.72 -19.51 3.77
CA PHE A 65 1.30 -20.82 3.97
C PHE A 65 0.26 -21.85 4.41
N LYS A 66 -0.56 -21.51 5.42
CA LYS A 66 -1.65 -22.38 5.90
C LYS A 66 -2.65 -22.67 4.77
N LEU A 67 -3.02 -21.66 4.00
CA LEU A 67 -3.90 -21.80 2.84
C LEU A 67 -3.27 -22.68 1.76
N ALA A 68 -1.98 -22.53 1.47
CA ALA A 68 -1.29 -23.36 0.48
C ALA A 68 -1.26 -24.85 0.88
N VAL A 69 -1.12 -25.15 2.17
CA VAL A 69 -1.23 -26.53 2.69
C VAL A 69 -2.63 -27.10 2.42
N GLU A 70 -3.68 -26.37 2.78
CA GLU A 70 -5.07 -26.82 2.56
C GLU A 70 -5.41 -26.94 1.07
N ILE A 71 -4.97 -26.00 0.21
CA ILE A 71 -5.12 -26.09 -1.25
C ILE A 71 -4.37 -27.31 -1.79
N GLY A 72 -3.16 -27.59 -1.29
CA GLY A 72 -2.40 -28.77 -1.69
C GLY A 72 -3.12 -30.08 -1.34
N ILE A 73 -3.68 -30.18 -0.13
CA ILE A 73 -4.49 -31.34 0.28
C ILE A 73 -5.72 -31.47 -0.61
N ASN A 74 -6.46 -30.38 -0.82
CA ASN A 74 -7.66 -30.38 -1.66
C ASN A 74 -7.35 -30.77 -3.11
N SER A 75 -6.26 -30.25 -3.67
CA SER A 75 -5.81 -30.58 -5.03
C SER A 75 -5.48 -32.06 -5.18
N ASN A 76 -4.78 -32.65 -4.20
CA ASN A 76 -4.48 -34.09 -4.20
C ASN A 76 -5.76 -34.93 -4.09
N ILE A 77 -6.70 -34.56 -3.22
CA ILE A 77 -7.99 -35.25 -3.09
C ILE A 77 -8.77 -35.16 -4.41
N THR A 78 -8.87 -33.97 -4.99
CA THR A 78 -9.58 -33.74 -6.27
C THR A 78 -8.96 -34.54 -7.41
N ALA A 79 -7.63 -34.55 -7.53
CA ALA A 79 -6.92 -35.34 -8.54
C ALA A 79 -7.21 -36.84 -8.37
N ALA A 80 -7.15 -37.36 -7.15
CA ALA A 80 -7.43 -38.77 -6.85
C ALA A 80 -8.90 -39.16 -7.12
N VAL A 81 -9.86 -38.30 -6.77
CA VAL A 81 -11.30 -38.55 -6.98
C VAL A 81 -11.66 -38.54 -8.46
N ASN A 82 -11.00 -37.72 -9.27
CA ASN A 82 -11.29 -37.57 -10.70
C ASN A 82 -10.33 -38.36 -11.61
N ASP A 83 -9.44 -39.18 -11.03
CA ASP A 83 -8.42 -39.97 -11.75
C ASP A 83 -7.60 -39.12 -12.74
N ILE A 84 -7.22 -37.92 -12.31
CA ILE A 84 -6.46 -36.96 -13.13
C ILE A 84 -5.00 -37.40 -13.20
N SER A 85 -4.48 -37.61 -14.40
CA SER A 85 -3.07 -37.95 -14.63
C SER A 85 -2.12 -36.76 -14.37
N ASP A 86 -0.86 -37.05 -14.04
CA ASP A 86 0.16 -36.01 -13.80
C ASP A 86 0.37 -35.08 -15.02
N GLU A 87 0.33 -35.62 -16.25
CA GLU A 87 0.43 -34.83 -17.49
C GLU A 87 -0.75 -33.86 -17.66
N SER A 88 -1.94 -34.26 -17.20
CA SER A 88 -3.12 -33.39 -17.19
C SER A 88 -2.99 -32.27 -16.14
N LEU A 89 -2.37 -32.53 -14.99
CA LEU A 89 -2.16 -31.53 -13.93
C LEU A 89 -1.21 -30.41 -14.38
N ASP A 90 -0.11 -30.74 -15.05
CA ASP A 90 0.84 -29.75 -15.57
C ASP A 90 0.18 -28.84 -16.62
N THR A 91 -0.66 -29.43 -17.48
CA THR A 91 -1.42 -28.68 -18.49
C THR A 91 -2.43 -27.73 -17.83
N VAL A 92 -3.20 -28.20 -16.85
CA VAL A 92 -4.15 -27.36 -16.09
C VAL A 92 -3.42 -26.22 -15.39
N ARG A 93 -2.28 -26.50 -14.76
CA ARG A 93 -1.47 -25.49 -14.07
C ARG A 93 -0.96 -24.40 -15.02
N LEU A 94 -0.46 -24.78 -16.20
CA LEU A 94 0.02 -23.82 -17.19
C LEU A 94 -1.12 -22.92 -17.66
N ASN A 95 -2.27 -23.50 -17.99
CA ASN A 95 -3.41 -22.75 -18.51
C ASN A 95 -3.97 -21.78 -17.47
N VAL A 96 -4.16 -22.24 -16.22
CA VAL A 96 -4.62 -21.36 -15.13
C VAL A 96 -3.62 -20.24 -14.85
N ALA A 97 -2.31 -20.52 -14.90
CA ALA A 97 -1.28 -19.50 -14.70
C ALA A 97 -1.30 -18.43 -15.81
N GLN A 98 -1.47 -18.84 -17.07
CA GLN A 98 -1.63 -17.91 -18.20
C GLN A 98 -2.87 -17.05 -18.06
N GLU A 99 -3.98 -17.64 -17.63
CA GLU A 99 -5.24 -16.93 -17.45
C GLU A 99 -5.15 -15.89 -16.32
N VAL A 100 -4.61 -16.27 -15.17
CA VAL A 100 -4.35 -15.35 -14.05
C VAL A 100 -3.43 -14.20 -14.47
N ALA A 101 -2.43 -14.48 -15.32
CA ALA A 101 -1.56 -13.44 -15.87
C ALA A 101 -2.32 -12.51 -16.85
N ARG A 102 -3.21 -13.07 -17.69
CA ARG A 102 -4.06 -12.33 -18.63
C ARG A 102 -5.04 -11.40 -17.92
N THR A 103 -5.63 -11.87 -16.82
CA THR A 103 -6.66 -11.13 -16.06
C THR A 103 -6.10 -10.30 -14.90
N ASN A 104 -4.76 -10.25 -14.75
CA ASN A 104 -4.07 -9.53 -13.68
C ASN A 104 -4.56 -9.97 -12.28
N GLY A 105 -4.79 -11.27 -12.09
CA GLY A 105 -5.21 -11.87 -10.83
C GLY A 105 -6.71 -11.84 -10.55
N ILE A 106 -7.53 -11.33 -11.48
CA ILE A 106 -8.99 -11.31 -11.34
C ILE A 106 -9.56 -12.50 -12.11
N LEU A 107 -9.84 -13.59 -11.42
CA LEU A 107 -10.50 -14.77 -11.99
C LEU A 107 -11.83 -14.97 -11.28
N THR A 108 -12.93 -14.93 -12.03
CA THR A 108 -14.27 -15.23 -11.50
C THR A 108 -14.65 -16.68 -11.75
N PHE A 109 -15.73 -17.12 -11.09
CA PHE A 109 -16.22 -18.49 -11.30
C PHE A 109 -16.84 -18.63 -12.69
N GLU A 110 -17.51 -17.58 -13.16
CA GLU A 110 -18.07 -17.46 -14.49
C GLU A 110 -16.99 -17.59 -15.57
N ASP A 111 -15.83 -16.95 -15.39
CA ASP A 111 -14.69 -17.08 -16.32
C ASP A 111 -14.19 -18.54 -16.41
N ALA A 112 -14.15 -19.23 -15.27
CA ALA A 112 -13.72 -20.63 -15.22
C ALA A 112 -14.76 -21.57 -15.85
N ASP A 113 -16.05 -21.35 -15.61
CA ASP A 113 -17.14 -22.15 -16.18
C ASP A 113 -17.24 -21.97 -17.70
N GLU A 114 -17.16 -20.75 -18.20
CA GLU A 114 -17.14 -20.45 -19.63
C GLU A 114 -15.97 -21.18 -20.31
N TRP A 115 -14.77 -21.09 -19.73
CA TRP A 115 -13.59 -21.75 -20.29
C TRP A 115 -13.71 -23.29 -20.34
N GLN A 116 -14.22 -23.93 -19.28
CA GLN A 116 -14.37 -25.39 -19.24
C GLN A 116 -15.46 -25.90 -20.18
N ASN A 117 -16.48 -25.08 -20.46
CA ASN A 117 -17.60 -25.45 -21.32
C ASN A 117 -17.46 -24.96 -22.77
N GLY A 118 -16.28 -24.48 -23.16
CA GLY A 118 -15.97 -24.12 -24.54
C GLY A 118 -16.51 -22.76 -24.97
N GLY A 119 -16.40 -21.76 -24.09
CA GLY A 119 -16.60 -20.35 -24.45
C GLY A 119 -15.82 -19.97 -25.71
N ASP A 120 -16.47 -19.14 -26.54
CA ASP A 120 -16.04 -18.76 -27.90
C ASP A 120 -14.55 -18.36 -28.05
#